data_AF-A0AB34HPE2-F1
#
_entry.id   AF-A0AB34HPE2-F1
#
_cell.length_a   1.000
_cell.length_b   1.000
_cell.length_c   1.000
_cell.angle_alpha   90.00
_cell.angle_beta   90.00
_cell.angle_gamma   90.00
#
_symmetry.space_group_name_H-M   'P 1'
#
loop_
_entity.id
_entity.type
_entity.pdbx_description
1 polymer ?
#
loop_
_entity_poly.entity_id
_entity_poly.type
_entity_poly.pdbx_seq_one_letter_code
_entity_poly.pdbx_strand_id
1 'polypeptide(L)'
;MLRPFRAGSEVFRVLLCSKMATAEDELLLPRLPELFETSKQLLDEVEVATEPTGSRIIQDKVFKGLDLLKKAAEMLLELDLFSRNEDLEEIASTDLKYLMVPAFQGAFAMKQVNPSKRLDHLQNIRF
;
A
#
# COMPACT_ATOMS: atom_id res chain seq x y z
N MET A 1 -57.37 -26.97 4.14
CA MET A 1 -55.89 -26.99 4.21
C MET A 1 -55.38 -26.39 2.92
N LEU A 2 -54.74 -25.21 2.97
CA LEU A 2 -53.73 -24.65 2.05
C LEU A 2 -53.55 -23.15 2.40
N ARG A 3 -52.34 -22.78 2.84
CA ARG A 3 -51.95 -21.41 3.27
C ARG A 3 -51.59 -20.54 2.04
N PRO A 4 -51.68 -19.20 2.15
CA PRO A 4 -51.43 -18.31 1.03
C PRO A 4 -49.93 -18.11 0.74
N PHE A 5 -49.63 -17.92 -0.56
CA PHE A 5 -48.32 -17.62 -1.12
C PHE A 5 -47.91 -16.17 -0.77
N ARG A 6 -46.76 -15.99 -0.10
CA ARG A 6 -46.25 -14.68 0.33
C ARG A 6 -45.26 -14.17 -0.72
N ALA A 7 -45.72 -13.26 -1.59
CA ALA A 7 -44.85 -12.45 -2.45
C ALA A 7 -44.19 -11.36 -1.61
N GLY A 8 -42.86 -11.26 -1.61
CA GLY A 8 -42.18 -10.12 -0.96
C GLY A 8 -40.74 -10.32 -0.48
N SER A 9 -39.86 -10.98 -1.24
CA SER A 9 -38.45 -11.11 -0.84
C SER A 9 -37.42 -10.64 -1.89
N GLU A 10 -37.75 -10.61 -3.19
CA GLU A 10 -36.75 -10.30 -4.22
C GLU A 10 -36.65 -8.80 -4.55
N VAL A 11 -37.76 -8.06 -4.56
CA VAL A 11 -37.75 -6.62 -4.84
C VAL A 11 -37.01 -5.85 -3.74
N PHE A 12 -37.15 -6.29 -2.48
CA PHE A 12 -36.43 -5.70 -1.34
C PHE A 12 -34.92 -5.97 -1.40
N ARG A 13 -34.50 -7.13 -1.92
CA ARG A 13 -33.08 -7.49 -2.03
C ARG A 13 -32.35 -6.66 -3.09
N VAL A 14 -33.00 -6.43 -4.23
CA VAL A 14 -32.44 -5.59 -5.32
C VAL A 14 -32.40 -4.11 -4.91
N LEU A 15 -33.44 -3.62 -4.24
CA LEU A 15 -33.49 -2.23 -3.76
C LEU A 15 -32.49 -1.96 -2.61
N LEU A 16 -32.25 -2.94 -1.73
CA LEU A 16 -31.22 -2.85 -0.69
C LEU A 16 -29.80 -2.84 -1.29
N CYS A 17 -29.58 -3.62 -2.35
CA CYS A 17 -28.31 -3.63 -3.10
C CYS A 17 -28.05 -2.29 -3.80
N SER A 18 -29.10 -1.63 -4.31
CA SER A 18 -28.98 -0.30 -4.91
C SER A 18 -28.78 0.82 -3.88
N LYS A 19 -29.23 0.65 -2.63
CA LYS A 19 -28.99 1.62 -1.54
C LYS A 19 -27.64 1.43 -0.84
N MET A 20 -27.07 0.23 -0.87
CA MET A 20 -25.71 -0.03 -0.38
C MET A 20 -24.62 0.52 -1.31
N ALA A 21 -24.95 0.82 -2.57
CA ALA A 21 -23.99 1.39 -3.52
C ALA A 21 -23.71 2.89 -3.32
N THR A 22 -24.38 3.57 -2.37
CA THR A 22 -24.29 5.03 -2.18
C THR A 22 -24.16 5.43 -0.71
N ALA A 23 -23.40 4.65 0.08
CA ALA A 23 -23.07 4.99 1.47
C ALA A 23 -21.68 4.50 1.91
N GLU A 24 -20.75 4.29 0.97
CA GLU A 24 -19.36 3.88 1.25
C GLU A 24 -18.38 4.98 0.81
N ASP A 25 -18.73 6.24 1.08
CA ASP A 25 -17.83 7.40 0.97
C ASP A 25 -17.24 7.74 2.36
N GLU A 26 -16.92 6.69 3.13
CA GLU A 26 -16.11 6.77 4.35
C GLU A 26 -14.70 6.29 4.01
N LEU A 27 -13.84 7.19 3.54
CA LEU A 27 -12.37 7.06 3.53
C LEU A 27 -11.84 5.69 3.07
N LEU A 28 -12.04 5.32 1.79
CA LEU A 28 -11.41 4.12 1.21
C LEU A 28 -9.88 4.19 1.41
N LEU A 29 -9.37 3.39 2.35
CA LEU A 29 -7.94 3.23 2.54
C LEU A 29 -7.33 2.68 1.24
N PRO A 30 -6.24 3.29 0.73
CA PRO A 30 -5.63 2.87 -0.52
C PRO A 30 -5.18 1.41 -0.45
N ARG A 31 -5.40 0.68 -1.55
CA ARG A 31 -5.12 -0.77 -1.60
C ARG A 31 -3.62 -1.04 -1.75
N LEU A 32 -3.16 -2.24 -1.36
CA LEU A 32 -1.76 -2.64 -1.46
C LEU A 32 -1.11 -2.38 -2.84
N PRO A 33 -1.76 -2.71 -3.98
CA PRO A 33 -1.20 -2.38 -5.29
C PRO A 33 -1.02 -0.87 -5.49
N GLU A 34 -1.99 -0.05 -5.07
CA GLU A 34 -1.94 1.41 -5.21
C GLU A 34 -0.83 2.02 -4.34
N LEU A 35 -0.68 1.54 -3.11
CA LEU A 35 0.40 1.92 -2.21
C LEU A 35 1.77 1.65 -2.86
N PHE A 36 1.95 0.45 -3.42
CA PHE A 36 3.20 0.03 -4.04
C PHE A 36 3.51 0.85 -5.31
N GLU A 37 2.57 0.94 -6.25
CA GLU A 37 2.79 1.66 -7.51
C GLU A 37 3.02 3.16 -7.27
N THR A 38 2.27 3.78 -6.35
CA THR A 38 2.47 5.19 -5.99
C THR A 38 3.86 5.40 -5.38
N SER A 39 4.30 4.51 -4.50
CA SER A 39 5.62 4.59 -3.88
C SER A 39 6.74 4.43 -4.90
N LYS A 40 6.58 3.50 -5.85
CA LYS A 40 7.51 3.29 -6.96
C LYS A 40 7.61 4.54 -7.82
N GLN A 41 6.48 5.12 -8.23
CA GLN A 41 6.46 6.36 -9.01
C GLN A 41 7.15 7.51 -8.28
N LEU A 42 6.89 7.67 -6.98
CA LEU A 42 7.56 8.69 -6.17
C LEU A 42 9.07 8.48 -6.11
N LEU A 43 9.53 7.24 -6.04
CA LEU A 43 10.96 6.93 -6.06
C LEU A 43 11.59 7.28 -7.40
N ASP A 44 10.95 6.85 -8.50
CA ASP A 44 11.35 7.17 -9.87
C ASP A 44 11.48 8.71 -10.04
N GLU A 45 10.48 9.48 -9.57
CA GLU A 45 10.49 10.94 -9.59
C GLU A 45 11.62 11.56 -8.75
N VAL A 46 11.90 11.01 -7.56
CA VAL A 46 12.97 11.48 -6.67
C VAL A 46 14.36 11.17 -7.26
N GLU A 47 14.50 10.08 -8.00
CA GLU A 47 15.78 9.67 -8.61
C GLU A 47 16.16 10.53 -9.81
N VAL A 48 15.18 10.94 -10.62
CA VAL A 48 15.41 11.78 -11.82
C VAL A 48 15.29 13.28 -11.55
N ALA A 49 14.89 13.68 -10.34
CA ALA A 49 14.75 15.07 -9.96
C ALA A 49 16.05 15.86 -10.16
N THR A 50 15.91 17.08 -10.66
CA THR A 50 17.04 18.01 -10.86
C THR A 50 17.23 18.95 -9.67
N GLU A 51 16.19 19.07 -8.84
CA GLU A 51 16.18 19.84 -7.61
C GLU A 51 17.13 19.22 -6.57
N PRO A 52 17.70 20.05 -5.68
CA PRO A 52 18.52 19.53 -4.58
C PRO A 52 17.73 18.51 -3.74
N THR A 53 18.36 17.39 -3.39
CA THR A 53 17.71 16.31 -2.62
C THR A 53 17.15 16.82 -1.28
N GLY A 54 17.81 17.78 -0.64
CA GLY A 54 17.36 18.39 0.61
C GLY A 54 16.25 19.44 0.45
N SER A 55 15.79 19.72 -0.78
CA SER A 55 14.68 20.65 -1.01
C SER A 55 13.38 20.08 -0.43
N ARG A 56 12.48 20.99 -0.01
CA ARG A 56 11.19 20.61 0.58
C ARG A 56 10.36 19.73 -0.35
N ILE A 57 10.33 20.06 -1.64
CA ILE A 57 9.55 19.30 -2.64
C ILE A 57 10.02 17.85 -2.72
N ILE A 58 11.34 17.61 -2.72
CA ILE A 58 11.90 16.26 -2.78
C ILE A 58 11.74 15.53 -1.45
N GLN A 59 12.00 16.20 -0.33
CA GLN A 59 11.84 15.58 0.99
C GLN A 59 10.37 15.23 1.29
N ASP A 60 9.41 16.06 0.90
CA ASP A 60 7.97 15.76 1.05
C ASP A 60 7.58 14.50 0.26
N LYS A 61 8.14 14.30 -0.95
CA LYS A 61 7.96 13.05 -1.72
C LYS A 61 8.61 11.86 -1.03
N VAL A 62 9.83 12.01 -0.52
CA VAL A 62 10.55 10.95 0.21
C VAL A 62 9.76 10.50 1.45
N PHE A 63 9.26 11.43 2.26
CA PHE A 63 8.44 11.10 3.43
C PHE A 63 7.12 10.45 3.06
N LYS A 64 6.45 10.94 2.00
CA LYS A 64 5.23 10.31 1.49
C LYS A 64 5.47 8.88 1.02
N GLY A 65 6.56 8.63 0.29
CA GLY A 65 6.94 7.28 -0.16
C GLY A 65 7.19 6.34 1.02
N LEU A 66 7.89 6.79 2.06
CA LEU A 66 8.14 6.01 3.27
C LEU A 66 6.84 5.67 4.02
N ASP A 67 5.89 6.62 4.14
CA ASP A 67 4.60 6.38 4.79
C ASP A 67 3.75 5.34 4.02
N LEU A 68 3.72 5.45 2.69
CA LEU A 68 3.01 4.49 1.83
C LEU A 68 3.61 3.10 1.91
N LEU A 69 4.95 2.98 1.87
CA LEU A 69 5.64 1.69 1.99
C LEU A 69 5.53 1.09 3.40
N LYS A 70 5.43 1.92 4.44
CA LYS A 70 5.16 1.43 5.79
C LYS A 70 3.79 0.75 5.86
N LYS A 71 2.75 1.40 5.32
CA LYS A 71 1.40 0.81 5.23
C LYS A 71 1.39 -0.45 4.37
N ALA A 72 2.11 -0.44 3.25
CA ALA A 72 2.24 -1.63 2.41
C ALA A 72 2.90 -2.79 3.16
N ALA A 73 3.97 -2.53 3.92
CA ALA A 73 4.63 -3.55 4.73
C ALA A 73 3.71 -4.09 5.84
N GLU A 74 2.94 -3.24 6.51
CA GLU A 74 1.93 -3.67 7.50
C GLU A 74 0.87 -4.58 6.86
N MET A 75 0.34 -4.22 5.68
CA MET A 75 -0.60 -5.06 4.94
C MET A 75 0.01 -6.39 4.49
N LEU A 76 1.27 -6.41 4.06
CA LEU A 76 1.96 -7.65 3.67
C LEU A 76 2.15 -8.60 4.85
N LEU A 77 2.40 -8.07 6.05
CA LEU A 77 2.47 -8.86 7.28
C LEU A 77 1.10 -9.45 7.65
N GLU A 78 0.01 -8.69 7.45
CA GLU A 78 -1.35 -9.17 7.71
C GLU A 78 -1.81 -10.23 6.70
N LEU A 79 -1.42 -10.09 5.44
CA LEU A 79 -1.74 -11.05 4.38
C LEU A 79 -0.88 -12.31 4.42
N ASP A 80 0.26 -12.25 5.13
CA ASP A 80 1.25 -13.34 5.23
C ASP A 80 1.63 -13.92 3.86
N LEU A 81 1.81 -13.05 2.86
CA LEU A 81 2.06 -13.45 1.45
C LEU A 81 3.39 -14.17 1.24
N PHE A 82 4.32 -14.08 2.19
CA PHE A 82 5.66 -14.62 2.08
C PHE A 82 6.01 -15.39 3.34
N SER A 83 5.96 -16.71 3.28
CA SER A 83 6.48 -17.56 4.34
C SER A 83 7.99 -17.79 4.17
N ARG A 84 8.72 -17.92 5.29
CA ARG A 84 10.15 -18.26 5.26
C ARG A 84 10.43 -19.66 4.69
N ASN A 85 9.41 -20.49 4.60
CA ASN A 85 9.51 -21.89 4.20
C ASN A 85 8.97 -22.14 2.78
N GLU A 86 8.55 -21.10 2.06
CA GLU A 86 8.08 -21.19 0.68
C GLU A 86 9.24 -21.14 -0.31
N ASP A 87 9.11 -21.91 -1.39
CA ASP A 87 9.96 -21.75 -2.56
C ASP A 87 9.49 -20.55 -3.39
N LEU A 88 10.43 -19.87 -4.06
CA LEU A 88 10.11 -18.69 -4.90
C LEU A 88 9.05 -18.98 -5.96
N GLU A 89 9.00 -20.23 -6.44
CA GLU A 89 8.06 -20.71 -7.47
C GLU A 89 6.62 -20.85 -6.94
N GLU A 90 6.43 -20.90 -5.62
CA GLU A 90 5.13 -20.98 -4.96
C GLU A 90 4.45 -19.61 -4.81
N ILE A 91 5.23 -18.53 -4.96
CA ILE A 91 4.73 -17.16 -4.91
C ILE A 91 4.04 -16.80 -6.23
N ALA A 92 2.80 -16.31 -6.14
CA ALA A 92 2.09 -15.81 -7.31
C ALA A 92 2.89 -14.72 -8.04
N SER A 93 3.02 -14.82 -9.36
CA SER A 93 3.87 -13.91 -10.14
C SER A 93 3.47 -12.43 -10.00
N THR A 94 2.21 -12.15 -9.69
CA THR A 94 1.70 -10.79 -9.42
C THR A 94 2.20 -10.22 -8.10
N ASP A 95 2.57 -11.07 -7.16
CA ASP A 95 2.92 -10.71 -5.79
C ASP A 95 4.44 -10.62 -5.58
N LEU A 96 5.24 -11.23 -6.48
CA LEU A 96 6.70 -11.12 -6.48
C LEU A 96 7.21 -9.67 -6.35
N LYS A 97 6.50 -8.70 -6.94
CA LYS A 97 6.89 -7.28 -6.85
C LYS A 97 6.91 -6.76 -5.41
N TYR A 98 6.08 -7.31 -4.52
CA TYR A 98 6.01 -6.85 -3.14
C TYR A 98 7.22 -7.27 -2.30
N LEU A 99 8.03 -8.25 -2.74
CA LEU A 99 9.35 -8.53 -2.15
C LEU A 99 10.29 -7.32 -2.22
N MET A 100 10.02 -6.35 -3.10
CA MET A 100 10.81 -5.14 -3.24
C MET A 100 10.48 -4.05 -2.21
N VAL A 101 9.41 -4.19 -1.41
CA VAL A 101 9.01 -3.17 -0.42
C VAL A 101 10.16 -2.80 0.53
N PRO A 102 10.89 -3.76 1.15
CA PRO A 102 12.07 -3.46 1.96
C PRO A 102 13.18 -2.71 1.21
N ALA A 103 13.42 -3.07 -0.05
CA ALA A 103 14.43 -2.42 -0.88
C ALA A 103 14.06 -0.96 -1.19
N PHE A 104 12.78 -0.68 -1.49
CA PHE A 104 12.30 0.68 -1.70
C PHE A 104 12.34 1.52 -0.42
N GLN A 105 12.01 0.93 0.74
CA GLN A 105 12.16 1.61 2.04
C GLN A 105 13.62 2.01 2.27
N GLY A 106 14.56 1.10 1.99
CA GLY A 106 15.99 1.38 2.01
C GLY A 106 16.40 2.53 1.08
N ALA A 107 15.94 2.49 -0.17
CA ALA A 107 16.21 3.50 -1.18
C ALA A 107 15.72 4.90 -0.74
N PHE A 108 14.47 5.03 -0.30
CA PHE A 108 13.95 6.29 0.23
C PHE A 108 14.69 6.76 1.48
N ALA A 109 15.04 5.85 2.39
CA ALA A 109 15.77 6.21 3.60
C ALA A 109 17.19 6.74 3.32
N MET A 110 17.81 6.34 2.20
CA MET A 110 19.05 6.94 1.70
C MET A 110 18.86 8.34 1.12
N LYS A 111 17.65 8.71 0.68
CA LYS A 111 17.32 10.05 0.16
C LYS A 111 16.91 11.04 1.26
N GLN A 112 16.69 10.61 2.49
CA GLN A 112 16.35 11.50 3.61
C GLN A 112 17.55 12.39 4.00
N VAL A 113 17.34 13.71 4.01
CA VAL A 113 18.35 14.71 4.39
C VAL A 113 18.01 15.26 5.78
N ASN A 114 18.53 14.59 6.81
CA ASN A 114 18.49 15.09 8.19
C ASN A 114 19.79 14.70 8.92
N PRO A 115 20.78 15.61 9.00
CA PRO A 115 22.09 15.31 9.57
C PRO A 115 22.02 14.75 11.00
N SER A 116 21.13 15.28 11.83
CA SER A 116 20.97 14.90 13.24
C SER A 116 20.40 13.50 13.42
N LYS A 117 19.66 12.97 12.43
CA LYS A 117 19.05 11.63 12.46
C LYS A 117 19.69 10.64 11.47
N ARG A 118 20.82 11.00 10.86
CA ARG A 118 21.45 10.16 9.82
C ARG A 118 21.82 8.78 10.31
N LEU A 119 22.27 8.66 11.56
CA LEU A 119 22.60 7.37 12.17
C LEU A 119 21.36 6.51 12.33
N ASP A 120 20.26 7.06 12.85
CA ASP A 120 18.98 6.35 12.99
C ASP A 120 18.46 5.87 11.63
N HIS A 121 18.53 6.71 10.60
CA HIS A 121 18.12 6.33 9.25
C HIS A 121 18.97 5.17 8.71
N LEU A 122 20.30 5.18 8.96
CA LEU A 122 21.18 4.08 8.54
C LEU A 122 20.95 2.78 9.31
N GLN A 123 20.60 2.87 10.59
CA GLN A 123 20.27 1.69 11.39
C GLN A 123 18.95 1.07 10.93
N ASN A 124 17.94 1.89 10.63
CA ASN A 124 16.64 1.43 10.14
C ASN A 124 16.69 0.79 8.74
N ILE A 125 17.76 0.99 7.98
CA ILE A 125 17.97 0.38 6.66
C ILE A 125 18.59 -1.03 6.78
N ARG A 126 19.21 -1.39 7.90
CA ARG A 126 19.84 -2.70 8.05
C ARG A 126 18.78 -3.75 8.38
N PHE A 127 18.58 -4.67 7.44
CA PHE A 127 17.81 -5.90 7.60
C PHE A 127 18.70 -7.02 8.15
#